data_AF-A0A2A2G8K6-F1
#
_entry.id   AF-A0A2A2G8K6-F1
#
_cell.length_a   1.000
_cell.length_b   1.000
_cell.length_c   1.000
_cell.angle_alpha   90.00
_cell.angle_beta   90.00
_cell.angle_gamma   90.00
#
_symmetry.space_group_name_H-M   'P 1'
#
loop_
_entity.id
_entity.type
_entity.pdbx_description
1 polymer ?
#
loop_
_entity_poly.entity_id
_entity_poly.type
_entity_poly.pdbx_seq_one_letter_code
_entity_poly.pdbx_strand_id
1 'polypeptide(L)'
;MNQELSPKNFKRISIINWMLSVPFFILFAWPYWYLANLSGIEQFIIYTGCCLFSIPFMITILHGHVTMALGEAHRHHYYDWLADQPLTYGLFFHPVMMRTRFRLILLVASILLFIIGFVLTI
;
A
#
# COMPACT_ATOMS: atom_id res chain seq x y z
N MET A 1 -7.81 -8.95 31.45
CA MET A 1 -8.63 -8.14 30.53
C MET A 1 -7.65 -7.32 29.68
N ASN A 2 -7.68 -7.48 28.35
CA ASN A 2 -6.97 -6.70 27.31
C ASN A 2 -5.46 -6.95 27.09
N GLN A 3 -5.03 -8.18 26.81
CA GLN A 3 -3.68 -8.43 26.25
C GLN A 3 -3.55 -8.03 24.77
N GLU A 4 -4.66 -8.06 24.01
CA GLU A 4 -4.70 -7.77 22.57
C GLU A 4 -4.48 -6.29 22.23
N LEU A 5 -4.98 -5.38 23.08
CA LEU A 5 -4.86 -3.91 22.97
C LEU A 5 -3.60 -3.36 23.65
N SER A 6 -2.53 -4.16 23.73
CA SER A 6 -1.28 -3.70 24.34
C SER A 6 -0.36 -3.03 23.30
N PRO A 7 0.37 -1.95 23.65
CA PRO A 7 1.33 -1.31 22.75
C PRO A 7 2.41 -2.27 22.23
N LYS A 8 2.73 -3.32 23.01
CA LYS A 8 3.63 -4.40 22.59
C LYS A 8 3.09 -5.18 21.39
N ASN A 9 1.78 -5.41 21.34
CA ASN A 9 1.12 -6.09 20.21
C ASN A 9 1.07 -5.19 18.98
N PHE A 10 0.73 -3.91 19.14
CA PHE A 10 0.76 -2.93 18.04
C PHE A 10 2.14 -2.80 17.40
N LYS A 11 3.20 -2.77 18.21
CA LYS A 11 4.58 -2.78 17.70
C LYS A 11 4.88 -4.04 16.86
N ARG A 12 4.45 -5.22 17.30
CA ARG A 12 4.64 -6.47 16.54
C ARG A 12 3.91 -6.44 15.21
N ILE A 13 2.65 -6.02 15.20
CA ILE A 13 1.84 -5.89 13.97
C ILE A 13 2.47 -4.89 12.99
N SER A 14 2.94 -3.75 13.50
CA SER A 14 3.62 -2.73 12.68
C SER A 14 4.91 -3.26 12.06
N ILE A 15 5.74 -3.99 12.82
CA ILE A 15 6.97 -4.61 12.29
C ILE A 15 6.65 -5.63 11.20
N ILE A 16 5.65 -6.49 11.41
CA ILE A 16 5.22 -7.47 10.40
C ILE A 16 4.72 -6.74 9.14
N ASN A 17 3.89 -5.71 9.29
CA ASN A 17 3.41 -4.92 8.15
C ASN A 17 4.55 -4.27 7.36
N TRP A 18 5.56 -3.77 8.06
CA TRP A 18 6.77 -3.24 7.45
C TRP A 18 7.53 -4.30 6.67
N MET A 19 7.75 -5.48 7.25
CA MET A 19 8.42 -6.59 6.58
C MET A 19 7.63 -7.08 5.36
N LEU A 20 6.31 -7.04 5.40
CA LEU A 20 5.43 -7.45 4.31
C LEU A 20 5.26 -6.39 3.21
N SER A 21 5.53 -5.11 3.52
CA SER A 21 5.35 -4.02 2.55
C SER A 21 6.22 -4.19 1.30
N VAL A 22 7.51 -4.44 1.48
CA VAL A 22 8.49 -4.63 0.38
C VAL A 22 8.13 -5.81 -0.53
N PRO A 23 7.89 -7.04 -0.04
CA PRO A 23 7.54 -8.16 -0.91
C PRO A 23 6.21 -7.94 -1.64
N PHE A 24 5.20 -7.33 -0.99
CA PHE A 24 3.94 -7.02 -1.66
C PHE A 24 4.10 -5.93 -2.72
N PHE A 25 4.92 -4.91 -2.48
CA PHE A 25 5.22 -3.91 -3.48
C PHE A 25 5.79 -4.54 -4.75
N ILE A 26 6.77 -5.43 -4.62
CA ILE A 26 7.39 -6.14 -5.75
C ILE A 26 6.36 -7.05 -6.45
N LEU A 27 5.59 -7.82 -5.65
CA LEU A 27 4.58 -8.73 -6.17
C LEU A 27 3.53 -8.02 -7.03
N PHE A 28 3.04 -6.86 -6.57
CA PHE A 28 2.02 -6.10 -7.29
C PHE A 28 2.59 -5.22 -8.41
N ALA A 29 3.87 -4.85 -8.37
CA ALA A 29 4.51 -4.14 -9.48
C ALA A 29 4.68 -5.03 -10.72
N TRP A 30 4.91 -6.34 -10.52
CA TRP A 30 5.14 -7.31 -11.60
C TRP A 30 4.10 -7.30 -12.73
N PRO A 31 2.78 -7.44 -12.48
CA PRO A 31 1.78 -7.49 -13.56
C PRO A 31 1.74 -6.22 -14.41
N TYR A 32 1.87 -5.04 -13.78
CA TYR A 32 1.92 -3.76 -14.49
C TYR A 32 3.18 -3.68 -15.37
N TRP A 33 4.34 -3.99 -14.78
CA TRP A 33 5.62 -3.98 -15.50
C TRP A 33 5.61 -4.91 -16.71
N TYR A 34 5.08 -6.13 -16.54
CA TYR A 34 5.01 -7.12 -17.61
C TYR A 34 4.17 -6.63 -18.80
N LEU A 35 2.96 -6.12 -18.54
CA LEU A 35 2.06 -5.63 -19.58
C LEU A 35 2.61 -4.39 -20.29
N ALA A 36 3.24 -3.49 -19.55
CA ALA A 36 3.74 -2.23 -20.09
C ALA A 36 5.00 -2.45 -20.95
N ASN A 37 5.89 -3.38 -20.56
CA ASN A 37 7.03 -3.77 -21.40
C ASN A 37 6.60 -4.48 -22.67
N LEU A 38 5.59 -5.37 -22.59
CA LEU A 38 5.06 -6.05 -23.77
C LEU A 38 4.46 -5.06 -24.78
N SER A 39 3.96 -3.93 -24.28
CA SER A 39 3.40 -2.86 -25.09
C SER A 39 4.44 -1.87 -25.63
N GLY A 40 5.72 -2.03 -25.29
CA GLY A 40 6.80 -1.13 -25.73
C GLY A 40 6.76 0.28 -25.12
N ILE A 41 6.14 0.44 -23.94
CA ILE A 41 6.05 1.72 -23.24
C ILE A 41 7.44 2.15 -22.74
N GLU A 42 7.71 3.45 -22.74
CA GLU A 42 8.96 4.03 -22.25
C GLU A 42 9.19 3.72 -20.76
N GLN A 43 10.44 3.45 -20.37
CA GLN A 43 10.77 2.89 -19.05
C GLN A 43 10.38 3.80 -17.87
N PHE A 44 10.52 5.11 -18.00
CA PHE A 44 10.14 6.06 -16.94
C PHE A 44 8.64 6.03 -16.66
N ILE A 45 7.80 5.93 -17.71
CA ILE A 45 6.34 5.74 -17.54
C ILE A 45 6.04 4.39 -16.89
N ILE A 46 6.75 3.32 -17.26
CA ILE A 46 6.59 2.00 -16.65
C ILE A 46 6.88 2.05 -15.15
N TYR A 47 8.04 2.55 -14.74
CA TYR A 47 8.41 2.57 -13.31
C TYR A 47 7.45 3.42 -12.48
N THR A 48 7.02 4.57 -13.00
CA THR A 48 6.05 5.43 -12.33
C THR A 48 4.70 4.72 -12.18
N GLY A 49 4.22 4.10 -13.25
CA GLY A 49 2.97 3.34 -13.25
C GLY A 49 3.00 2.13 -12.31
N CYS A 50 4.12 1.39 -12.29
CA CYS A 50 4.35 0.29 -11.35
C CYS A 50 4.20 0.74 -9.90
N CYS A 51 4.81 1.86 -9.52
CA CYS A 51 4.70 2.42 -8.17
C CYS A 51 3.25 2.78 -7.84
N LEU A 52 2.56 3.51 -8.72
CA LEU A 52 1.17 3.93 -8.49
C LEU A 52 0.20 2.75 -8.45
N PHE A 53 0.49 1.68 -9.19
CA PHE A 53 -0.30 0.46 -9.21
C PHE A 53 -0.06 -0.40 -7.96
N SER A 54 1.20 -0.61 -7.55
CA SER A 54 1.54 -1.53 -6.46
C SER A 54 1.18 -1.00 -5.06
N ILE A 55 1.34 0.31 -4.83
CA ILE A 55 1.05 0.97 -3.54
C ILE A 55 -0.39 0.71 -3.04
N PRO A 56 -1.47 0.96 -3.81
CA PRO A 56 -2.82 0.77 -3.31
C PRO A 56 -3.15 -0.70 -2.98
N PHE A 57 -2.61 -1.67 -3.74
CA PHE A 57 -2.80 -3.09 -3.43
C PHE A 57 -2.01 -3.52 -2.20
N MET A 58 -0.75 -3.10 -2.09
CA MET A 58 0.08 -3.30 -0.91
C MET A 58 -0.64 -2.78 0.34
N ILE A 59 -1.11 -1.52 0.33
CA ILE A 59 -1.83 -0.93 1.45
C ILE A 59 -3.11 -1.71 1.77
N THR A 60 -3.84 -2.18 0.75
CA THR A 60 -5.08 -2.96 0.95
C THR A 60 -4.82 -4.26 1.71
N ILE A 61 -3.78 -4.99 1.36
CA ILE A 61 -3.42 -6.24 2.06
C ILE A 61 -2.93 -5.94 3.48
N LEU A 62 -2.08 -4.93 3.67
CA LEU A 62 -1.58 -4.55 4.99
C LEU A 62 -2.72 -4.06 5.91
N HIS A 63 -3.66 -3.29 5.37
CA HIS A 63 -4.88 -2.89 6.06
C HIS A 63 -5.75 -4.09 6.45
N GLY A 64 -5.89 -5.06 5.55
CA GLY A 64 -6.58 -6.33 5.79
C GLY A 64 -5.92 -7.13 6.92
N HIS A 65 -4.59 -7.22 6.91
CA HIS A 65 -3.82 -7.90 7.96
C HIS A 65 -4.05 -7.28 9.35
N VAL A 66 -4.02 -5.94 9.47
CA VAL A 66 -4.33 -5.26 10.74
C VAL A 66 -5.76 -5.56 11.19
N THR A 67 -6.71 -5.54 10.26
CA THR A 67 -8.13 -5.81 10.54
C THR A 67 -8.33 -7.26 11.01
N MET A 68 -7.62 -8.22 10.44
CA MET A 68 -7.64 -9.62 10.89
C MET A 68 -6.95 -9.81 12.26
N ALA A 69 -5.85 -9.09 12.51
CA ALA A 69 -5.06 -9.24 13.73
C ALA A 69 -5.69 -8.59 14.98
N LEU A 70 -6.47 -7.52 14.83
CA LEU A 70 -7.07 -6.76 15.95
C LEU A 70 -8.60 -6.76 15.94
N GLY A 71 -9.22 -7.16 14.83
CA GLY A 71 -10.65 -6.98 14.60
C GLY A 71 -11.01 -5.56 14.17
N GLU A 72 -12.12 -5.43 13.45
CA GLU A 72 -12.59 -4.15 12.89
C GLU A 72 -12.82 -3.08 13.96
N ALA A 73 -13.41 -3.46 15.10
CA ALA A 73 -13.75 -2.54 16.18
C ALA A 73 -12.53 -1.90 16.87
N HIS A 74 -11.40 -2.61 16.94
CA HIS A 74 -10.20 -2.16 17.67
C HIS A 74 -9.13 -1.53 16.78
N ARG A 75 -9.31 -1.58 15.46
CA ARG A 75 -8.36 -1.07 14.47
C ARG A 75 -8.08 0.43 14.64
N HIS A 76 -9.06 1.19 15.10
CA HIS A 76 -8.92 2.63 15.34
C HIS A 76 -7.84 2.93 16.39
N HIS A 77 -7.80 2.18 17.49
CA HIS A 77 -6.76 2.34 18.52
C HIS A 77 -5.35 2.09 17.99
N TYR A 78 -5.18 1.17 17.03
CA TYR A 78 -3.90 0.95 16.37
C TYR A 78 -3.50 2.14 15.50
N TYR A 79 -4.43 2.72 14.74
CA TYR A 79 -4.13 3.88 13.90
C TYR A 79 -3.90 5.16 14.70
N ASP A 80 -4.59 5.33 15.83
CA ASP A 80 -4.35 6.44 16.76
C ASP A 80 -2.94 6.32 17.37
N TRP A 81 -2.58 5.13 17.87
CA TRP A 81 -1.22 4.84 18.37
C TRP A 81 -0.13 5.07 17.31
N LEU A 82 -0.44 4.74 16.06
CA LEU A 82 0.47 4.92 14.93
C LEU A 82 0.62 6.40 14.53
N ALA A 83 -0.44 7.20 14.66
CA ALA A 83 -0.42 8.64 14.45
C ALA A 83 0.44 9.36 15.50
N ASP A 84 0.49 8.84 16.73
CA ASP A 84 1.35 9.33 17.81
C ASP A 84 2.84 8.98 17.62
N GLN A 85 3.17 8.11 16.66
CA GLN A 85 4.54 7.65 16.37
C GLN A 85 4.91 7.83 14.88
N PRO A 86 4.82 9.06 14.32
CA PRO A 86 4.87 9.30 12.88
C PRO A 86 6.25 9.04 12.27
N LEU A 87 7.33 9.29 13.00
CA LEU A 87 8.70 9.22 12.48
C LEU A 87 9.34 7.83 12.58
N THR A 88 8.78 6.93 13.39
CA THR A 88 9.35 5.58 13.65
C THR A 88 8.50 4.48 13.04
N TYR A 89 7.23 4.39 13.40
CA TYR A 89 6.35 3.30 12.98
C TYR A 89 5.30 3.75 11.95
N GLY A 90 4.91 5.03 11.98
CA GLY A 90 3.86 5.62 11.13
C GLY A 90 4.30 6.17 9.78
N LEU A 91 5.60 6.20 9.47
CA LEU A 91 6.16 6.90 8.30
C LEU A 91 5.50 6.47 6.96
N PHE A 92 5.21 5.17 6.82
CA PHE A 92 4.57 4.58 5.62
C PHE A 92 3.09 4.24 5.80
N PHE A 93 2.51 4.57 6.96
CA PHE A 93 1.19 4.06 7.34
C PHE A 93 0.27 5.14 7.91
N HIS A 94 0.45 6.38 7.48
CA HIS A 94 -0.43 7.49 7.86
C HIS A 94 -1.91 7.13 7.57
N PRO A 95 -2.87 7.46 8.46
CA PRO A 95 -4.29 7.09 8.31
C PRO A 95 -4.92 7.50 6.96
N VAL A 96 -4.36 8.53 6.32
CA VAL A 96 -4.76 9.01 4.99
C VAL A 96 -4.56 7.93 3.91
N MET A 97 -3.47 7.14 3.99
CA MET A 97 -3.20 6.06 3.04
C MET A 97 -4.22 4.91 3.15
N MET A 98 -4.84 4.74 4.33
CA MET A 98 -5.85 3.73 4.57
C MET A 98 -7.23 4.10 4.01
N ARG A 99 -7.44 5.36 3.59
CA ARG A 99 -8.71 5.77 2.98
C ARG A 99 -8.89 5.11 1.63
N THR A 100 -10.04 4.49 1.42
CA THR A 100 -10.41 3.85 0.14
C THR A 100 -10.33 4.82 -1.04
N ARG A 101 -10.68 6.10 -0.83
CA ARG A 101 -10.57 7.15 -1.86
C ARG A 101 -9.14 7.35 -2.34
N PHE A 102 -8.17 7.37 -1.43
CA PHE A 102 -6.76 7.54 -1.78
C PHE A 102 -6.25 6.37 -2.64
N ARG A 103 -6.58 5.13 -2.22
CA ARG A 103 -6.21 3.92 -2.97
C ARG A 103 -6.83 3.89 -4.37
N LEU A 104 -8.09 4.29 -4.51
CA LEU A 104 -8.77 4.38 -5.80
C LEU A 104 -8.16 5.44 -6.70
N ILE A 105 -7.80 6.62 -6.16
CA ILE A 105 -7.13 7.68 -6.94
C ILE A 105 -5.79 7.17 -7.50
N LEU A 106 -4.97 6.51 -6.69
CA LEU A 106 -3.70 5.93 -7.15
C LEU A 106 -3.91 4.88 -8.24
N LEU A 107 -4.89 3.99 -8.06
CA LEU A 107 -5.21 2.97 -9.05
C LEU A 107 -5.68 3.60 -10.37
N VAL A 108 -6.59 4.56 -10.33
CA VAL A 108 -7.05 5.28 -11.53
C VAL A 108 -5.91 6.02 -12.20
N ALA A 109 -5.03 6.69 -11.43
CA ALA A 109 -3.85 7.35 -11.97
C ALA A 109 -2.90 6.37 -12.67
N SER A 110 -2.70 5.16 -12.11
CA SER A 110 -1.88 4.13 -12.74
C SER A 110 -2.46 3.64 -14.07
N ILE A 111 -3.78 3.47 -14.14
CA ILE A 111 -4.47 3.07 -15.38
C ILE A 111 -4.37 4.17 -16.43
N LEU A 112 -4.55 5.43 -16.04
CA LEU A 112 -4.40 6.56 -16.95
C LEU A 112 -2.97 6.67 -17.49
N LEU A 113 -1.95 6.49 -16.65
CA LEU A 113 -0.56 6.45 -17.10
C LEU A 113 -0.30 5.30 -18.10
N PHE A 114 -0.88 4.13 -17.85
CA PHE A 114 -0.76 3.01 -18.78
C PHE A 114 -1.35 3.35 -20.15
N ILE A 115 -2.56 3.93 -20.17
CA ILE A 115 -3.25 4.34 -21.41
C ILE A 115 -2.44 5.41 -22.14
N ILE A 116 -1.95 6.43 -21.43
CA ILE A 116 -1.13 7.50 -22.01
C ILE A 116 0.16 6.90 -22.60
N GLY A 117 0.85 6.04 -21.85
CA GLY A 117 2.06 5.36 -22.32
C GLY A 117 1.79 4.54 -23.59
N PHE A 118 0.69 3.79 -23.61
CA PHE A 118 0.29 2.99 -24.76
C PHE A 118 -0.01 3.85 -26.00
N VAL A 119 -0.74 4.96 -25.84
CA VAL A 119 -1.06 5.89 -26.94
C VAL A 119 0.19 6.58 -27.48
N LEU A 120 1.16 6.91 -26.62
CA LEU A 120 2.43 7.52 -27.04
C LEU A 120 3.37 6.55 -27.77
N THR A 121 3.18 5.24 -27.59
CA THR A 121 3.96 4.21 -28.27
C THR A 121 3.41 3.87 -29.67
N ILE A 122 2.12 4.13 -29.92
CA ILE A 122 1.49 4.00 -31.26
C ILE A 122 1.94 5.13 -32.17
#